data_AF-W6KTL3-F1
#
_entry.id   AF-W6KTL3-F1
#
_cell.length_a   1.000
_cell.length_b   1.000
_cell.length_c   1.000
_cell.angle_alpha   90.00
_cell.angle_beta   90.00
_cell.angle_gamma   90.00
#
_symmetry.space_group_name_H-M   'P 1'
#
loop_
_entity.id
_entity.type
_entity.pdbx_description
1 polymer ?
#
loop_
_entity_poly.entity_id
_entity_poly.type
_entity_poly.pdbx_seq_one_letter_code
_entity_poly.pdbx_strand_id
1 'polypeptide(L)'
;MIRLVCLRRATYFVQTPFDCQPMKIPKVASLAQTMDKIIPQKGISREDEVKLLLEKLPLACKEAKEQYLVAQRASRYYRARYGRGSEVQRKQAKMVLEMPDEDVVRWARSRCMLVRDPLDA
;
A
#
# COMPACT_ATOMS: atom_id res chain seq x y z
N MET A 1 -26.55 -24.45 21.81
CA MET A 1 -25.13 -24.18 22.13
C MET A 1 -24.42 -23.60 20.91
N ILE A 2 -24.34 -22.27 20.82
CA ILE A 2 -23.57 -21.56 19.76
C ILE A 2 -22.29 -21.06 20.41
N ARG A 3 -21.38 -22.00 20.68
CA ARG A 3 -19.97 -21.72 21.01
C ARG A 3 -19.17 -22.07 19.76
N LEU A 4 -18.21 -21.21 19.38
CA LEU A 4 -17.23 -21.37 18.29
C LEU A 4 -17.48 -20.59 16.97
N VAL A 5 -17.70 -19.27 17.00
CA VAL A 5 -17.22 -18.40 15.88
C VAL A 5 -16.80 -16.98 16.33
N CYS A 6 -17.02 -16.58 17.59
CA CYS A 6 -16.79 -15.18 17.99
C CYS A 6 -15.31 -14.76 18.10
N LEU A 7 -14.36 -15.69 18.19
CA LEU A 7 -12.94 -15.34 18.42
C LEU A 7 -12.11 -15.09 17.15
N ARG A 8 -12.66 -15.35 15.95
CA ARG A 8 -12.00 -15.01 14.66
C ARG A 8 -12.71 -13.89 13.88
N ARG A 9 -13.72 -13.25 14.49
CA ARG A 9 -14.53 -12.18 13.85
C ARG A 9 -13.94 -10.77 13.96
N ALA A 10 -12.85 -10.57 14.71
CA ALA A 10 -12.27 -9.25 14.89
C ALA A 10 -11.29 -8.81 13.79
N THR A 11 -10.94 -9.68 12.83
CA THR A 11 -9.89 -9.39 11.86
C THR A 11 -10.35 -8.86 10.51
N TYR A 12 -11.65 -8.89 10.19
CA TYR A 12 -12.13 -8.47 8.87
C TYR A 12 -13.54 -7.87 8.98
N PHE A 13 -13.87 -6.90 8.13
CA PHE A 13 -15.18 -6.22 7.98
C PHE A 13 -15.40 -4.87 8.65
N VAL A 14 -14.35 -4.07 8.89
CA VAL A 14 -14.57 -2.63 8.73
C VAL A 14 -13.68 -2.08 7.63
N GLN A 15 -14.26 -1.99 6.44
CA GLN A 15 -13.68 -1.24 5.35
C GLN A 15 -13.53 0.20 5.82
N THR A 16 -12.29 0.61 6.02
CA THR A 16 -11.94 2.00 6.23
C THR A 16 -11.79 2.67 4.87
N PRO A 17 -11.98 3.99 4.76
CA PRO A 17 -11.68 4.74 3.53
C PRO A 17 -10.19 4.65 3.10
N PHE A 18 -9.36 3.95 3.88
CA PHE A 18 -7.95 3.72 3.61
C PHE A 18 -7.67 2.36 2.97
N ASP A 19 -8.59 1.39 3.02
CA ASP A 19 -8.40 0.02 2.53
C ASP A 19 -8.59 -0.11 1.00
N CYS A 20 -9.41 0.77 0.41
CA CYS A 20 -9.80 0.67 -1.01
C CYS A 20 -9.04 1.62 -1.94
N GLN A 21 -8.01 2.34 -1.45
CA GLN A 21 -7.26 3.26 -2.30
C GLN A 21 -6.04 2.58 -2.94
N PRO A 22 -5.90 2.63 -4.28
CA PRO A 22 -4.78 2.00 -4.95
C PRO A 22 -3.46 2.61 -4.49
N MET A 23 -2.55 1.77 -3.99
CA MET A 23 -1.21 2.20 -3.63
C MET A 23 -0.42 2.46 -4.90
N LYS A 24 -0.15 3.73 -5.20
CA LYS A 24 0.81 4.10 -6.23
C LYS A 24 2.22 3.88 -5.68
N ILE A 25 2.78 2.70 -5.93
CA ILE A 25 4.17 2.39 -5.60
C ILE A 25 5.05 3.08 -6.67
N PRO A 26 5.98 3.96 -6.28
CA PRO A 26 6.89 4.56 -7.24
C PRO A 26 7.77 3.46 -7.85
N LYS A 27 7.77 3.37 -9.18
CA LYS A 27 8.66 2.48 -9.92
C LYS A 27 10.06 3.07 -9.86
N VAL A 28 10.92 2.49 -9.02
CA VAL A 28 12.34 2.86 -8.93
C VAL A 28 13.09 2.09 -10.01
N ALA A 29 13.96 2.76 -10.77
CA ALA A 29 14.81 2.08 -11.74
C ALA A 29 15.74 1.09 -11.01
N SER A 30 15.85 -0.13 -11.54
CA SER A 30 16.78 -1.11 -10.98
C SER A 30 18.23 -0.72 -11.27
N LEU A 31 19.17 -1.14 -10.41
CA LEU A 31 20.59 -0.87 -10.62
C LEU A 31 21.08 -1.39 -11.99
N ALA A 32 20.62 -2.57 -12.41
CA ALA A 32 20.93 -3.13 -13.72
C ALA A 32 20.50 -2.19 -14.87
N GLN A 33 19.26 -1.71 -14.84
CA GLN A 33 18.74 -0.77 -15.84
C GLN A 33 19.49 0.57 -15.86
N THR A 34 19.95 1.03 -14.70
CA THR A 34 20.75 2.26 -14.60
C THR A 34 22.16 2.03 -15.15
N MET A 35 22.77 0.87 -14.84
CA MET A 35 24.08 0.51 -15.36
C MET A 35 24.08 0.31 -16.88
N ASP A 36 23.05 -0.31 -17.44
CA ASP A 36 22.93 -0.49 -18.91
C ASP A 36 22.88 0.83 -19.67
N LYS A 37 22.42 1.92 -19.04
CA LYS A 37 22.41 3.27 -19.63
C LYS A 37 23.74 4.00 -19.52
N ILE A 38 24.55 3.63 -18.53
CA ILE A 38 25.81 4.29 -18.19
C ILE A 38 26.99 3.60 -18.88
N ILE A 39 26.98 2.26 -18.95
CA ILE A 39 28.07 1.47 -19.51
C ILE A 39 28.18 1.79 -21.01
N PRO A 40 29.35 2.28 -21.47
CA PRO A 40 29.57 2.52 -22.88
C PRO A 40 29.53 1.21 -23.69
N GLN A 41 29.03 1.29 -24.92
CA GLN A 41 28.98 0.15 -25.82
C GLN A 41 30.40 -0.28 -26.24
N LYS A 42 30.58 -1.57 -26.53
CA LYS A 42 31.88 -2.14 -26.90
C LYS A 42 32.46 -1.45 -28.15
N GLY A 43 33.74 -1.04 -28.09
CA GLY A 43 34.47 -0.47 -29.22
C GLY A 43 35.10 0.90 -29.00
N ILE A 44 35.04 1.45 -27.77
CA ILE A 44 35.57 2.78 -27.43
C ILE A 44 36.95 2.65 -26.77
N SER A 45 37.83 3.65 -26.93
CA SER A 45 39.08 3.77 -26.18
C SER A 45 38.82 3.81 -24.67
N ARG A 46 39.73 3.23 -23.89
CA ARG A 46 39.63 3.18 -22.42
C ARG A 46 39.54 4.57 -21.79
N GLU A 47 40.23 5.56 -22.37
CA GLU A 47 40.21 6.94 -21.87
C GLU A 47 38.85 7.61 -22.08
N ASP A 48 38.25 7.41 -23.26
CA ASP A 48 36.92 7.93 -23.60
C ASP A 48 35.82 7.23 -22.80
N GLU A 49 35.96 5.93 -22.53
CA GLU A 49 35.08 5.18 -21.63
C GLU A 49 35.08 5.76 -20.21
N VAL A 50 36.27 6.01 -19.64
CA VAL A 50 36.40 6.59 -18.30
C VAL A 50 35.81 8.01 -18.27
N LYS A 51 36.04 8.80 -19.31
CA LYS A 51 35.48 10.15 -19.42
C LYS A 51 33.95 10.14 -19.46
N LEU A 52 33.36 9.28 -20.29
CA LEU A 52 31.90 9.08 -20.38
C LEU A 52 31.29 8.61 -19.07
N LEU A 53 31.98 7.70 -18.37
CA LEU A 53 31.56 7.24 -17.05
C LEU A 53 31.56 8.41 -16.06
N LEU A 54 32.64 9.18 -15.97
CA LEU A 54 32.75 10.31 -15.06
C LEU A 54 31.73 11.42 -15.36
N GLU A 55 31.33 11.60 -16.61
CA GLU A 55 30.27 12.55 -16.99
C GLU A 55 28.87 12.06 -16.62
N LYS A 56 28.56 10.77 -16.84
CA LYS A 56 27.19 10.23 -16.67
C LYS A 56 26.88 9.73 -15.26
N LEU A 57 27.86 9.19 -14.53
CA LEU A 57 27.65 8.62 -13.19
C LEU A 57 27.08 9.62 -12.18
N PRO A 58 27.60 10.86 -12.08
CA PRO A 58 27.12 11.82 -11.09
C PRO A 58 25.64 12.18 -11.30
N LEU A 59 25.23 12.36 -12.55
CA LEU A 59 23.84 12.66 -12.90
C LEU A 59 22.92 11.48 -12.55
N ALA A 60 23.30 10.26 -12.93
CA ALA A 60 22.52 9.07 -12.61
C ALA A 60 22.40 8.82 -11.10
N CYS A 61 23.47 9.06 -10.33
CA CYS A 61 23.44 8.98 -8.87
C CYS A 61 22.50 10.03 -8.26
N LYS A 62 22.46 11.25 -8.81
CA LYS A 62 21.56 12.31 -8.36
C LYS A 62 20.10 11.93 -8.61
N GLU A 63 19.77 11.46 -9.81
CA GLU A 63 18.42 11.02 -10.17
C GLU A 63 17.96 9.84 -9.30
N ALA A 64 18.83 8.85 -9.08
CA ALA A 64 18.54 7.71 -8.21
C ALA A 64 18.24 8.16 -6.77
N LYS A 65 19.00 9.13 -6.25
CA LYS A 65 18.78 9.72 -4.92
C LYS A 65 17.42 10.42 -4.84
N GLU A 66 17.03 11.19 -5.85
CA GLU A 66 15.74 11.86 -5.91
C GLU A 66 14.58 10.85 -5.92
N GLN A 67 14.67 9.82 -6.75
CA GLN A 67 13.68 8.73 -6.79
C GLN A 67 13.57 8.00 -5.45
N TYR A 68 14.70 7.72 -4.79
CA TYR A 68 14.72 7.10 -3.47
C TYR A 68 14.01 7.96 -2.42
N LEU A 69 14.23 9.28 -2.41
CA LEU A 69 13.58 10.19 -1.46
C LEU A 69 12.06 10.24 -1.68
N VAL A 70 11.61 10.24 -2.93
CA VAL A 70 10.18 10.17 -3.27
C VAL A 70 9.58 8.85 -2.78
N ALA A 71 10.26 7.73 -3.02
CA ALA A 71 9.82 6.41 -2.53
C ALA A 71 9.77 6.34 -1.01
N GLN A 72 10.75 6.90 -0.31
CA GLN A 72 10.77 6.95 1.14
C GLN A 72 9.61 7.78 1.69
N ARG A 73 9.32 8.95 1.09
CA ARG A 73 8.19 9.79 1.46
C ARG A 73 6.85 9.07 1.26
N ALA A 74 6.68 8.42 0.10
CA ALA A 74 5.49 7.62 -0.20
C ALA A 74 5.31 6.48 0.82
N SER A 75 6.38 5.75 1.14
CA SER A 75 6.37 4.67 2.14
C SER A 75 5.92 5.17 3.52
N ARG A 76 6.48 6.28 4.00
CA ARG A 76 6.07 6.89 5.28
C ARG A 76 4.58 7.28 5.26
N TYR A 77 4.12 7.90 4.18
CA TYR A 77 2.73 8.29 4.01
C TYR A 77 1.78 7.09 4.07
N TYR A 78 2.05 6.02 3.31
CA TYR A 78 1.21 4.83 3.29
C TYR A 78 1.22 4.08 4.63
N ARG A 79 2.37 3.99 5.32
CA ARG A 79 2.44 3.41 6.67
C ARG A 79 1.62 4.18 7.68
N ALA A 80 1.74 5.51 7.72
CA ALA A 80 0.95 6.35 8.60
C ALA A 80 -0.55 6.21 8.31
N ARG A 81 -0.92 6.14 7.03
CA ARG A 81 -2.28 5.93 6.58
C ARG A 81 -2.85 4.57 7.01
N TYR A 82 -2.09 3.49 6.82
CA TYR A 82 -2.45 2.15 7.27
C TYR A 82 -2.64 2.10 8.79
N GLY A 83 -1.74 2.76 9.54
CA GLY A 83 -1.86 2.90 10.99
C GLY A 83 -3.18 3.56 11.40
N ARG A 84 -3.55 4.67 10.76
CA ARG A 84 -4.85 5.33 10.99
C ARG A 84 -6.05 4.44 10.66
N GLY A 85 -5.99 3.68 9.56
CA GLY A 85 -7.04 2.70 9.23
C GLY A 85 -7.18 1.64 10.32
N SER A 86 -6.06 1.08 10.76
CA SER A 86 -6.02 0.08 11.84
C SER A 86 -6.58 0.63 13.16
N GLU A 87 -6.27 1.89 13.51
CA GLU A 87 -6.82 2.55 14.70
C GLU A 87 -8.34 2.75 14.60
N VAL A 88 -8.85 3.15 13.44
CA VAL A 88 -10.29 3.32 13.19
C VAL A 88 -11.01 1.97 13.31
N GLN A 89 -10.47 0.91 12.69
CA GLN A 89 -10.99 -0.45 12.84
C GLN A 89 -11.00 -0.89 14.30
N ARG A 90 -9.93 -0.61 15.05
CA ARG A 90 -9.84 -0.94 16.48
C ARG A 90 -10.90 -0.21 17.31
N LYS A 91 -11.12 1.08 17.05
CA LYS A 91 -12.16 1.87 17.73
C LYS A 91 -13.56 1.35 17.43
N GLN A 92 -13.84 1.04 16.17
CA GLN A 92 -15.13 0.48 15.76
C GLN A 92 -15.35 -0.91 16.33
N ALA A 93 -14.32 -1.77 16.34
CA ALA A 93 -14.41 -3.09 16.96
C ALA A 93 -14.71 -2.98 18.46
N LYS A 94 -14.04 -2.05 19.17
CA LYS A 94 -14.31 -1.78 20.59
C LYS A 94 -15.76 -1.30 20.80
N MET A 95 -16.24 -0.36 19.99
CA MET A 95 -17.62 0.13 20.04
C MET A 95 -18.62 -1.02 19.87
N VAL A 96 -18.40 -1.90 18.88
CA VAL A 96 -19.31 -3.04 18.62
C VAL A 96 -19.29 -4.04 19.78
N LEU A 97 -18.15 -4.25 20.44
CA LEU A 97 -18.04 -5.13 21.61
C LEU A 97 -18.72 -4.56 22.86
N GLU A 98 -18.83 -3.23 22.96
CA GLU A 98 -19.45 -2.54 24.10
C GLU A 98 -20.95 -2.30 23.90
N MET A 99 -21.48 -2.52 22.69
CA MET A 99 -22.90 -2.35 22.37
C MET A 99 -23.76 -3.53 22.88
N PRO A 100 -25.01 -3.28 23.31
CA PRO A 100 -25.98 -4.34 23.58
C PRO A 100 -26.26 -5.20 22.34
N ASP A 101 -26.57 -6.48 22.54
CA ASP A 101 -26.78 -7.44 21.43
C ASP A 101 -27.83 -6.99 20.42
N GLU A 102 -28.93 -6.36 20.86
CA GLU A 102 -29.98 -5.85 19.98
C GLU A 102 -29.48 -4.73 19.05
N ASP A 103 -28.63 -3.84 19.58
CA ASP A 103 -28.04 -2.74 18.84
C ASP A 103 -26.95 -3.23 17.88
N VAL A 104 -26.21 -4.28 18.26
CA VAL A 104 -25.25 -4.97 17.37
C VAL A 104 -25.97 -5.56 16.16
N VAL A 105 -27.13 -6.21 16.38
CA VAL A 105 -27.93 -6.78 15.28
C VAL A 105 -28.47 -5.68 14.36
N ARG A 106 -28.98 -4.58 14.92
CA ARG A 106 -29.47 -3.43 14.14
C ARG A 106 -28.35 -2.78 13.33
N TRP A 107 -27.19 -2.58 13.95
CA TRP A 107 -25.99 -2.06 13.30
C TRP A 107 -25.54 -2.98 12.14
N ALA A 108 -25.45 -4.29 12.37
CA ALA A 108 -25.06 -5.25 11.33
C ALA A 108 -26.00 -5.22 10.13
N ARG A 109 -27.32 -5.18 10.37
CA ARG A 109 -28.34 -5.09 9.31
C ARG A 109 -28.20 -3.81 8.47
N SER A 110 -27.89 -2.68 9.09
CA SER A 110 -27.66 -1.40 8.38
C SER A 110 -26.43 -1.39 7.47
N ARG A 111 -25.52 -2.36 7.63
CA ARG A 111 -24.30 -2.50 6.81
C ARG A 111 -24.44 -3.49 5.68
N CYS A 112 -25.50 -4.31 5.67
CA CYS A 112 -25.77 -5.23 4.57
C CYS A 112 -26.36 -4.46 3.37
N MET A 113 -25.90 -4.77 2.16
CA MET A 113 -26.60 -4.34 0.95
C MET A 113 -27.84 -5.21 0.76
N LEU A 114 -28.97 -4.60 0.42
CA LEU A 114 -30.19 -5.31 0.04
C LEU A 114 -29.89 -6.14 -1.21
N VAL A 115 -29.78 -7.45 -1.05
CA VAL A 115 -29.78 -8.39 -2.17
C VAL A 115 -31.26 -8.58 -2.54
N ARG A 116 -31.63 -8.21 -3.77
CA ARG A 116 -32.95 -8.57 -4.32
C ARG A 116 -33.11 -10.08 -4.23
N ASP A 117 -34.26 -10.54 -3.75
CA ASP A 117 -34.57 -11.96 -3.72
C ASP A 117 -34.53 -12.49 -5.16
N PRO A 118 -33.67 -13.47 -5.49
CA PRO A 118 -33.63 -14.04 -6.83
C PRO A 118 -34.94 -14.77 -7.20
N LEU A 119 -35.88 -14.94 -6.26
CA LEU A 119 -37.19 -15.54 -6.47
C LEU A 119 -38.33 -14.52 -6.62
N ASP A 120 -38.08 -13.22 -6.47
CA ASP A 120 -39.07 -12.14 -6.65
C ASP A 120 -39.22 -11.68 -8.12
N ALA A 121 -38.97 -12.58 -9.10
CA ALA A 121 -39.11 -12.31 -10.53
C ALA A 121 -40.42 -12.84 -11.12
#